data_AF-C0CSD8-F1
#
_entry.id   AF-C0CSD8-F1
#
_cell.length_a   1.000
_cell.length_b   1.000
_cell.length_c   1.000
_cell.angle_alpha   90.00
_cell.angle_beta   90.00
_cell.angle_gamma   90.00
#
_symmetry.space_group_name_H-M   'P 1'
#
loop_
_entity.id
_entity.type
_entity.pdbx_description
1 polymer ?
#
loop_
_entity_poly.entity_id
_entity_poly.type
_entity_poly.pdbx_seq_one_letter_code
_entity_poly.pdbx_strand_id
1 'polypeptide(L)'
;MIRVVGVRFRNVGKIYYFSPKNLQIEADDHVIVETARGVEYGKVVLAPRDVEDEKVIQPLKEVIRIATPRTMREKNRTEKRKKKRFGYV
;
A
#
# COMPACT_ATOMS: atom_id res chain seq x y z
N MET A 1 15.71 -8.81 4.94
CA MET A 1 15.05 -8.30 3.71
C MET A 1 13.69 -7.79 4.11
N ILE A 2 13.37 -6.56 3.72
CA ILE A 2 12.12 -5.89 4.04
C ILE A 2 11.37 -5.52 2.76
N ARG A 3 10.06 -5.72 2.76
CA ARG A 3 9.20 -5.36 1.63
C ARG A 3 8.80 -3.90 1.74
N VAL A 4 9.10 -3.12 0.70
CA VAL A 4 8.82 -1.68 0.66
C VAL A 4 8.12 -1.25 -0.62
N VAL A 5 7.37 -0.17 -0.52
CA VAL A 5 6.74 0.57 -1.63
C VAL A 5 7.31 1.99 -1.64
N GLY A 6 7.63 2.51 -2.83
CA GLY A 6 8.11 3.88 -2.98
C GLY A 6 6.95 4.84 -3.28
N VAL A 7 6.77 5.82 -2.41
CA VAL A 7 5.71 6.82 -2.47
C VAL A 7 6.34 8.20 -2.69
N ARG A 8 5.78 8.95 -3.65
CA ARG A 8 6.14 10.33 -3.93
C ARG A 8 4.98 11.25 -3.56
N PHE A 9 5.30 12.32 -2.84
CA PHE A 9 4.35 13.36 -2.47
C PHE A 9 4.42 14.52 -3.47
N ARG A 10 3.30 15.22 -3.69
CA ARG A 10 3.25 16.35 -4.64
C ARG A 10 4.22 17.49 -4.27
N ASN A 11 4.46 17.71 -2.98
CA ASN A 11 5.25 18.85 -2.51
C ASN A 11 6.77 18.60 -2.56
N VAL A 12 7.22 17.35 -2.69
CA VAL A 12 8.64 16.99 -2.54
C VAL A 12 9.01 16.01 -3.64
N GLY A 13 9.95 16.37 -4.51
CA GLY A 13 10.45 15.47 -5.56
C GLY A 13 11.17 14.21 -5.07
N LYS A 14 11.25 14.01 -3.74
CA LYS A 14 11.89 12.86 -3.10
C LYS A 14 10.91 11.70 -2.97
N ILE A 15 11.42 10.49 -3.21
CA ILE A 15 10.69 9.24 -3.01
C ILE A 15 10.96 8.76 -1.58
N TYR A 16 9.90 8.46 -0.85
CA TYR A 16 9.97 7.88 0.48
C TYR A 16 9.50 6.42 0.44
N TYR A 17 10.08 5.58 1.28
CA TYR A 17 9.73 4.17 1.35
C TYR A 17 8.76 3.94 2.50
N PHE A 18 7.77 3.08 2.27
CA PHE A 18 6.78 2.67 3.25
C PHE A 18 6.58 1.16 3.22
N SER A 19 6.12 0.57 4.33
CA SER A 19 5.70 -0.83 4.37
C SER A 19 4.33 -1.00 3.73
N PRO A 20 4.17 -1.90 2.73
CA PRO A 20 2.87 -2.19 2.13
C PRO A 20 1.98 -3.07 3.02
N LYS A 21 2.51 -3.62 4.13
CA LYS A 21 1.83 -4.64 4.95
C LYS A 21 1.26 -5.76 4.06
N ASN A 22 -0.04 -5.98 4.13
CA ASN A 22 -0.81 -6.95 3.36
C ASN A 22 -1.64 -6.30 2.24
N LEU A 23 -1.36 -5.03 1.91
CA LEU A 23 -2.05 -4.32 0.83
C LEU A 23 -1.46 -4.73 -0.51
N GLN A 24 -2.33 -5.02 -1.48
CA GLN A 24 -1.94 -5.23 -2.87
C GLN A 24 -1.83 -3.86 -3.54
N ILE A 25 -0.64 -3.28 -3.49
CA ILE A 25 -0.33 -1.98 -4.06
C ILE A 25 0.39 -2.17 -5.39
N GLU A 26 -0.03 -1.45 -6.41
CA GLU A 26 0.63 -1.43 -7.72
C GLU A 26 1.33 -0.08 -7.98
N ALA A 27 2.18 -0.04 -9.01
CA ALA A 27 2.70 1.24 -9.49
C ALA A 27 1.54 2.13 -9.98
N ASP A 28 1.69 3.45 -9.86
CA ASP A 28 0.66 4.46 -10.16
C ASP A 28 -0.56 4.51 -9.23
N ASP A 29 -0.70 3.57 -8.28
CA ASP A 29 -1.71 3.68 -7.24
C ASP A 29 -1.51 4.93 -6.39
N HIS A 30 -2.60 5.44 -5.85
CA HIS A 30 -2.53 6.47 -4.82
C HIS A 30 -2.73 5.81 -3.46
N VAL A 31 -2.03 6.31 -2.46
CA VAL A 31 -2.00 5.74 -1.12
C VAL A 31 -2.09 6.83 -0.07
N ILE A 32 -2.68 6.45 1.06
CA ILE A 32 -2.66 7.21 2.29
C ILE A 32 -1.64 6.58 3.22
N VAL A 33 -0.69 7.36 3.70
CA VAL A 33 0.42 6.90 4.57
C VAL A 33 0.48 7.70 5.86
N GLU A 34 1.02 7.11 6.91
CA GLU A 34 1.23 7.78 8.19
C GLU A 34 2.63 8.39 8.25
N THR A 35 2.72 9.70 8.45
CA THR A 35 3.99 10.42 8.63
C THR A 35 4.10 10.96 10.06
N ALA A 36 5.26 11.49 10.43
CA ALA A 36 5.44 12.12 11.74
C ALA A 36 4.52 13.34 11.98
N ARG A 37 3.99 13.96 10.92
CA ARG A 37 3.08 15.12 10.99
C ARG A 37 1.60 14.73 10.84
N GLY A 38 1.32 13.43 10.73
CA GLY A 38 -0.02 12.91 10.51
C GLY A 38 -0.16 12.22 9.15
N VAL A 39 -1.40 12.13 8.68
CA VAL A 39 -1.76 11.35 7.50
C VAL A 39 -1.50 12.15 6.22
N GLU A 40 -0.76 11.58 5.28
CA GLU A 40 -0.45 12.21 3.99
C GLU A 40 -0.91 11.38 2.79
N TYR A 41 -1.24 12.08 1.70
CA TYR A 41 -1.60 11.51 0.40
C TYR A 41 -0.38 11.47 -0.51
N GLY A 42 -0.04 10.28 -1.01
CA GLY A 42 1.07 10.08 -1.92
C GLY A 42 0.68 9.23 -3.13
N LYS A 43 1.53 9.27 -4.14
CA LYS A 43 1.43 8.41 -5.33
C LYS A 43 2.54 7.37 -5.31
N VAL A 44 2.18 6.13 -5.58
CA VAL A 44 3.13 5.02 -5.69
C VAL A 44 3.87 5.16 -7.01
N VAL A 45 5.19 5.29 -6.90
CA VAL A 45 6.11 5.39 -8.04
C VAL A 45 7.00 4.16 -8.15
N LEU A 46 7.09 3.36 -7.09
CA LEU A 46 7.77 2.06 -7.10
C LEU A 46 6.83 1.02 -6.50
N ALA A 47 6.52 -0.01 -7.30
CA ALA A 47 5.76 -1.17 -6.86
C ALA A 47 6.44 -1.90 -5.67
N PRO A 48 5.69 -2.68 -4.87
CA PRO A 48 6.24 -3.41 -3.74
C PRO A 48 7.41 -4.32 -4.15
N ARG A 49 8.58 -4.10 -3.55
CA ARG A 49 9.79 -4.88 -3.77
C ARG A 49 10.50 -5.18 -2.47
N ASP A 50 11.26 -6.27 -2.43
CA ASP A 50 12.12 -6.61 -1.32
C ASP A 50 13.46 -5.86 -1.45
N VAL A 51 13.89 -5.24 -0.35
CA VAL A 51 15.16 -4.53 -0.25
C VAL A 51 15.90 -4.98 1.01
N GLU A 52 17.22 -4.78 1.03
CA GLU A 52 18.02 -5.01 2.23
C GLU A 52 17.67 -3.96 3.30
N ASP A 53 17.59 -4.39 4.55
CA ASP A 53 17.22 -3.54 5.69
C ASP A 53 18.14 -2.31 5.84
N GLU A 54 19.42 -2.46 5.49
CA GLU A 54 20.43 -1.39 5.50
C GLU A 54 20.17 -0.29 4.46
N LYS A 55 19.39 -0.58 3.41
CA LYS A 55 19.04 0.37 2.34
C LYS A 55 17.79 1.19 2.66
N VAL A 56 17.18 0.98 3.84
CA VAL A 56 15.93 1.62 4.24
C VAL A 56 16.15 2.50 5.46
N ILE A 57 15.72 3.76 5.36
CA ILE A 57 15.79 4.71 6.48
C ILE A 57 14.70 4.35 7.50
N GLN A 58 15.11 4.01 8.71
CA GLN A 58 14.22 3.70 9.83
C GLN A 58 13.88 4.95 10.66
N PRO A 59 12.70 5.02 11.30
CA PRO A 59 11.64 4.00 11.30
C PRO A 59 10.84 3.98 9.98
N LEU A 60 10.71 2.79 9.39
CA LEU A 60 9.88 2.60 8.21
C LEU A 60 8.41 2.79 8.61
N LYS A 61 7.76 3.80 8.03
CA LYS A 61 6.34 4.05 8.24
C LYS A 61 5.50 3.15 7.33
N GLU A 62 4.22 3.03 7.67
CA GLU A 62 3.34 2.05 7.04
C GLU A 62 2.32 2.74 6.14
N VAL A 63 1.92 2.05 5.07
CA VAL A 63 0.77 2.46 4.27
C VAL A 63 -0.50 2.17 5.06
N ILE A 64 -1.34 3.18 5.25
CA ILE A 64 -2.62 3.06 5.96
C ILE A 64 -3.63 2.35 5.06
N ARG A 65 -3.78 2.86 3.83
CA ARG A 65 -4.70 2.30 2.81
C ARG A 65 -4.38 2.80 1.42
N ILE A 66 -4.91 2.10 0.41
CA ILE A 66 -4.93 2.55 -0.97
C ILE A 66 -6.01 3.63 -1.12
N ALA A 67 -5.63 4.78 -1.67
CA ALA A 67 -6.48 5.90 -2.02
C ALA A 67 -7.00 5.72 -3.45
N THR A 68 -7.95 4.82 -3.67
CA THR A 68 -8.54 4.66 -5.01
C THR A 68 -9.34 5.92 -5.38
N PRO A 69 -9.11 6.57 -6.55
CA PRO A 69 -10.03 7.60 -7.07
C PRO A 69 -11.38 7.01 -7.53
N ARG A 70 -11.53 5.68 -7.47
CA ARG A 70 -12.61 4.94 -8.10
C ARG A 70 -13.07 3.80 -7.20
N THR A 71 -14.19 4.00 -6.52
CA THR A 71 -15.02 2.97 -5.85
C THR A 71 -15.61 1.95 -6.83
N MET A 72 -14.96 1.63 -7.95
CA MET A 72 -15.62 0.97 -9.06
C MET A 72 -14.67 0.02 -9.76
N ARG A 73 -14.48 -1.18 -9.19
CA ARG A 73 -14.43 -2.47 -9.94
C ARG A 73 -14.10 -3.72 -9.13
N GLU A 74 -13.70 -3.66 -7.86
CA GLU A 74 -13.37 -4.89 -7.11
C GLU A 74 -14.26 -5.17 -5.89
N LYS A 75 -15.58 -5.17 -6.13
CA LYS A 75 -16.50 -6.09 -5.43
C LYS A 75 -16.25 -7.57 -5.78
N ASN A 76 -15.29 -7.88 -6.67
CA ASN A 76 -15.08 -9.21 -7.23
C ASN A 76 -14.17 -10.16 -6.43
N ARG A 77 -13.65 -9.75 -5.26
CA ARG A 77 -12.88 -10.67 -4.38
C ARG A 77 -13.53 -11.00 -3.04
N THR A 78 -14.68 -10.38 -2.72
CA THR A 78 -15.51 -10.75 -1.56
C THR A 78 -16.50 -11.89 -1.88
N GLU A 79 -16.56 -12.37 -3.12
CA GLU A 79 -17.39 -13.51 -3.54
C GLU A 79 -16.69 -14.87 -3.35
N LYS A 80 -15.36 -14.93 -3.19
CA LYS A 80 -14.65 -16.22 -3.04
C LYS A 80 -14.40 -16.68 -1.59
N ARG A 81 -14.72 -15.86 -0.57
CA ARG A 81 -14.59 -16.26 0.85
C ARG A 81 -15.91 -16.49 1.59
N LYS A 82 -17.08 -16.25 0.98
CA LYS A 82 -18.38 -16.67 1.53
C LYS A 82 -18.91 -18.00 1.00
N LYS A 83 -18.17 -18.69 0.11
CA LYS A 83 -18.51 -20.05 -0.33
C LYS A 83 -17.67 -21.12 0.37
N LYS A 84 -17.55 -21.03 1.69
CA LYS A 84 -17.06 -22.12 2.57
C LYS A 84 -17.76 -22.16 3.93
N ARG A 85 -18.96 -21.55 4.09
CA ARG A 85 -19.69 -21.65 5.36
C ARG A 85 -21.18 -22.02 5.27
N PHE A 86 -21.74 -22.22 4.08
CA PHE A 86 -23.08 -22.82 3.96
C PHE A 86 -23.16 -23.64 2.68
N GLY A 87 -23.35 -24.94 2.81
CA GLY A 87 -23.59 -25.86 1.69
C GLY A 87 -23.31 -27.31 2.02
N TYR A 88 -24.29 -27.97 2.66
CA TYR A 88 -24.62 -29.41 2.72
C TYR A 88 -23.51 -30.37 3.20
N VAL A 89 -23.70 -31.19 4.24
CA VAL A 89 -24.85 -32.04 4.60
C VAL A 89 -25.12 -31.98 6.09
#